data_AF-A0A7S1ZZ86-F1
#
_entry.id   AF-A0A7S1ZZ86-F1
#
_cell.length_a   1.000
_cell.length_b   1.000
_cell.length_c   1.000
_cell.angle_alpha   90.00
_cell.angle_beta   90.00
_cell.angle_gamma   90.00
#
_symmetry.space_group_name_H-M   'P 1'
#
loop_
_entity.id
_entity.type
_entity.pdbx_description
1 polymer ?
#
loop_
_entity_poly.entity_id
_entity_poly.type
_entity_poly.pdbx_seq_one_letter_code
_entity_poly.pdbx_strand_id
1 'polypeptide(L)'
;ALYRECWEMRKKTLGDDHPHTLGSIHGIAYALSNQGNYAQAEAMYQQCWEVSKKTLGDDHPNTLNVLNNMAVAMDGQGNHDKAVELLQGCWEARKEKLGEMHPDSLESQDALANALKNQGNCTKAEKLQRDCYEISKKTLG
;
A
#
# COMPACT_ATOMS: atom_id res chain seq x y z
N ALA A 1 12.22 -17.78 -6.66
CA ALA A 1 11.86 -18.99 -7.42
C ALA A 1 10.43 -19.44 -7.09
N LEU A 2 10.15 -19.92 -5.88
CA LEU A 2 8.84 -20.47 -5.47
C LEU A 2 7.61 -19.59 -5.75
N TYR A 3 7.67 -18.28 -5.45
CA TYR A 3 6.52 -17.40 -5.67
C TYR A 3 6.17 -17.21 -7.15
N ARG A 4 7.17 -17.17 -8.05
CA ARG A 4 6.96 -17.00 -9.49
C ARG A 4 6.34 -18.25 -10.11
N GLU A 5 6.84 -19.43 -9.74
CA GLU A 5 6.27 -20.71 -10.17
C GLU A 5 4.83 -20.89 -9.66
N CYS A 6 4.57 -20.55 -8.38
CA CYS A 6 3.21 -20.54 -7.84
C CYS A 6 2.28 -19.58 -8.58
N TRP A 7 2.77 -18.40 -8.95
CA TRP A 7 2.00 -17.44 -9.72
C TRP A 7 1.64 -17.95 -11.12
N GLU A 8 2.61 -18.49 -11.87
CA GLU A 8 2.35 -19.01 -13.22
C GLU A 8 1.36 -20.19 -13.19
N MET A 9 1.49 -21.10 -12.22
CA MET A 9 0.52 -22.17 -12.03
C MET A 9 -0.87 -21.62 -11.66
N ARG A 10 -0.97 -20.68 -10.72
CA ARG A 10 -2.26 -20.10 -10.31
C ARG A 10 -2.91 -19.32 -11.44
N LYS A 11 -2.15 -18.53 -12.19
CA LYS A 11 -2.63 -17.83 -13.39
C LYS A 11 -3.20 -18.79 -14.42
N LYS A 12 -2.50 -19.89 -14.71
CA LYS A 12 -2.98 -20.91 -15.66
C LYS A 12 -4.24 -21.65 -15.18
N THR A 13 -4.37 -21.88 -13.87
CA THR A 13 -5.43 -22.74 -13.31
C THR A 13 -6.67 -21.96 -12.88
N LEU A 14 -6.48 -20.78 -12.31
CA LEU A 14 -7.52 -19.97 -11.67
C LEU A 14 -7.86 -18.70 -12.46
N GLY A 15 -7.03 -18.35 -13.44
CA GLY A 15 -7.12 -17.09 -14.17
C GLY A 15 -6.44 -15.92 -13.46
N ASP A 16 -6.35 -14.81 -14.20
CA ASP A 16 -5.72 -13.55 -13.74
C ASP A 16 -6.53 -12.87 -12.62
N ASP A 17 -7.86 -13.04 -12.64
CA ASP A 17 -8.78 -12.34 -11.73
C ASP A 17 -8.97 -13.04 -10.37
N HIS A 18 -8.31 -14.18 -10.13
CA HIS A 18 -8.54 -14.97 -8.92
C HIS A 18 -7.79 -14.42 -7.69
N PRO A 19 -8.43 -14.32 -6.51
CA PRO A 19 -7.80 -13.81 -5.27
C PRO A 19 -6.46 -14.48 -4.90
N HIS A 20 -6.36 -15.79 -5.09
CA HIS A 20 -5.10 -16.51 -4.86
C HIS A 20 -3.99 -16.18 -5.87
N THR A 21 -4.32 -15.85 -7.11
CA THR A 21 -3.35 -15.35 -8.11
C THR A 21 -2.85 -13.96 -7.69
N LEU A 22 -3.75 -13.09 -7.23
CA LEU A 22 -3.43 -11.75 -6.73
C LEU A 22 -2.54 -11.77 -5.49
N GLY A 23 -2.84 -12.65 -4.53
CA GLY A 23 -2.00 -12.83 -3.33
C GLY A 23 -0.57 -13.25 -3.69
N SER A 24 -0.40 -14.07 -4.73
CA SER A 24 0.93 -14.44 -5.22
C SER A 24 1.65 -13.27 -5.90
N ILE A 25 0.96 -12.47 -6.73
CA ILE A 25 1.53 -11.28 -7.36
C ILE A 25 1.99 -10.28 -6.30
N HIS A 26 1.12 -10.00 -5.33
CA HIS A 26 1.42 -9.09 -4.21
C HIS A 26 2.66 -9.54 -3.44
N GLY A 27 2.77 -10.83 -3.12
CA GLY A 27 3.94 -11.38 -2.42
C GLY A 27 5.25 -11.23 -3.21
N ILE A 28 5.20 -11.41 -4.54
CA ILE A 28 6.39 -11.18 -5.39
C ILE A 28 6.75 -9.70 -5.42
N ALA A 29 5.77 -8.83 -5.62
CA ALA A 29 5.98 -7.38 -5.66
C ALA A 29 6.58 -6.87 -4.34
N TYR A 30 6.09 -7.37 -3.21
CA TYR A 30 6.64 -7.06 -1.89
C TYR A 30 8.09 -7.50 -1.74
N ALA A 31 8.41 -8.74 -2.13
CA ALA A 31 9.78 -9.24 -2.11
C ALA A 31 10.71 -8.43 -3.03
N LEU A 32 10.24 -7.99 -4.20
CA LEU A 32 11.00 -7.15 -5.13
C LEU A 32 11.26 -5.77 -4.54
N SER A 33 10.25 -5.15 -3.92
CA SER A 33 10.38 -3.86 -3.24
C SER A 33 11.45 -3.93 -2.14
N ASN A 34 11.45 -4.99 -1.33
CA ASN A 34 12.46 -5.20 -0.29
C ASN A 34 13.88 -5.45 -0.83
N GLN A 35 14.01 -5.85 -2.10
CA GLN A 35 15.29 -5.99 -2.80
C GLN A 35 15.73 -4.69 -3.50
N GLY A 36 14.95 -3.61 -3.40
CA GLY A 36 15.19 -2.36 -4.12
C GLY A 36 14.79 -2.39 -5.60
N ASN A 37 14.15 -3.47 -6.06
CA ASN A 37 13.67 -3.62 -7.44
C ASN A 37 12.31 -2.93 -7.62
N TYR A 38 12.25 -1.63 -7.31
CA TYR A 38 10.99 -0.91 -7.17
C TYR A 38 10.18 -0.79 -8.48
N ALA A 39 10.83 -0.58 -9.62
CA ALA A 39 10.13 -0.47 -10.91
C ALA A 39 9.40 -1.78 -11.29
N GLN A 40 10.03 -2.94 -11.00
CA GLN A 40 9.39 -4.23 -11.21
C GLN A 40 8.27 -4.47 -10.20
N ALA A 41 8.47 -4.06 -8.94
CA ALA A 41 7.45 -4.14 -7.91
C ALA A 41 6.20 -3.30 -8.27
N GLU A 42 6.39 -2.06 -8.72
CA GLU A 42 5.31 -1.17 -9.16
C GLU A 42 4.49 -1.78 -10.28
N ALA A 43 5.14 -2.31 -11.33
CA ALA A 43 4.43 -2.96 -12.44
C ALA A 43 3.56 -4.15 -11.97
N MET A 44 4.06 -4.94 -11.01
CA MET A 44 3.30 -6.05 -10.44
C MET A 44 2.17 -5.58 -9.53
N TYR A 45 2.39 -4.53 -8.73
CA TYR A 45 1.33 -3.93 -7.91
C TYR A 45 0.25 -3.30 -8.78
N GLN A 46 0.60 -2.66 -9.89
CA GLN A 46 -0.37 -2.06 -10.80
C GLN A 46 -1.31 -3.12 -11.40
N GLN A 47 -0.76 -4.26 -11.85
CA GLN A 47 -1.56 -5.39 -12.31
C GLN A 47 -2.50 -5.90 -11.21
N CYS A 48 -1.99 -6.05 -9.99
CA CYS A 48 -2.78 -6.49 -8.84
C CYS A 48 -3.89 -5.49 -8.49
N TRP A 49 -3.62 -4.18 -8.63
CA TRP A 49 -4.55 -3.11 -8.33
C TRP A 49 -5.69 -3.05 -9.32
N GLU A 50 -5.40 -3.10 -10.63
CA GLU A 50 -6.44 -3.08 -11.68
C GLU A 50 -7.44 -4.22 -11.51
N VAL A 51 -6.94 -5.42 -11.22
CA VAL A 51 -7.79 -6.58 -10.96
C VAL A 51 -8.55 -6.46 -9.64
N SER A 52 -7.89 -6.05 -8.56
CA SER A 52 -8.54 -5.89 -7.24
C SER A 52 -9.63 -4.83 -7.29
N LYS A 53 -9.38 -3.71 -7.97
CA LYS A 53 -10.37 -2.65 -8.23
C LYS A 53 -11.58 -3.18 -8.99
N LYS A 54 -11.37 -3.96 -10.05
CA LYS A 54 -12.46 -4.54 -10.85
C LYS A 54 -13.28 -5.59 -10.09
N THR A 55 -12.64 -6.39 -9.25
CA THR A 55 -13.27 -7.55 -8.59
C THR A 55 -13.85 -7.23 -7.21
N LEU A 56 -13.17 -6.39 -6.43
CA LEU A 56 -13.50 -6.08 -5.04
C LEU A 56 -13.98 -4.64 -4.85
N GLY A 57 -13.72 -3.75 -5.81
CA GLY A 57 -13.99 -2.33 -5.72
C GLY A 57 -12.80 -1.51 -5.21
N ASP A 58 -12.89 -0.19 -5.37
CA ASP A 58 -11.83 0.77 -5.05
C ASP A 58 -11.49 0.78 -3.54
N ASP A 59 -12.51 0.72 -2.70
CA ASP A 59 -12.35 0.91 -1.27
C ASP A 59 -12.29 -0.40 -0.47
N HIS A 60 -12.04 -1.52 -1.15
CA HIS A 60 -11.89 -2.81 -0.48
C HIS A 60 -10.51 -2.86 0.23
N PRO A 61 -10.40 -3.41 1.45
CA PRO A 61 -9.13 -3.46 2.19
C PRO A 61 -7.96 -4.03 1.37
N ASN A 62 -8.19 -5.10 0.61
CA ASN A 62 -7.16 -5.66 -0.29
C ASN A 62 -6.73 -4.69 -1.40
N THR A 63 -7.67 -3.96 -2.02
CA THR A 63 -7.37 -2.95 -3.04
C THR A 63 -6.53 -1.82 -2.45
N LEU A 64 -6.91 -1.35 -1.26
CA LEU A 64 -6.17 -0.32 -0.51
C LEU A 64 -4.79 -0.83 -0.07
N ASN A 65 -4.63 -2.09 0.31
CA ASN A 65 -3.32 -2.70 0.62
C ASN A 65 -2.38 -2.73 -0.59
N VAL A 66 -2.91 -3.10 -1.76
CA VAL A 66 -2.12 -3.06 -3.00
C VAL A 66 -1.74 -1.63 -3.35
N LEU A 67 -2.67 -0.68 -3.24
CA LEU A 67 -2.43 0.73 -3.53
C LEU A 67 -1.37 1.34 -2.60
N ASN A 68 -1.44 1.06 -1.30
CA ASN A 68 -0.46 1.48 -0.30
C ASN A 68 0.96 1.00 -0.67
N ASN A 69 1.11 -0.29 -0.98
CA ASN A 69 2.42 -0.86 -1.29
C ASN A 69 2.95 -0.42 -2.66
N MET A 70 2.06 -0.17 -3.63
CA MET A 70 2.44 0.45 -4.89
C MET A 70 3.02 1.85 -4.67
N ALA A 71 2.39 2.65 -3.81
CA ALA A 71 2.85 4.00 -3.50
C ALA A 71 4.19 3.99 -2.75
N VAL A 72 4.41 3.04 -1.83
CA VAL A 72 5.72 2.83 -1.19
C VAL A 72 6.80 2.46 -2.22
N ALA A 73 6.49 1.63 -3.21
CA ALA A 73 7.41 1.32 -4.30
C ALA A 73 7.70 2.54 -5.19
N MET A 74 6.72 3.41 -5.44
CA MET A 74 6.94 4.68 -6.15
C MET A 74 7.84 5.63 -5.35
N ASP A 75 7.66 5.70 -4.03
CA ASP A 75 8.49 6.51 -3.13
C ASP A 75 9.96 6.06 -3.19
N GLY A 76 10.20 4.74 -3.16
CA GLY A 76 11.54 4.16 -3.32
C GLY A 76 12.22 4.45 -4.66
N GLN A 77 11.46 4.81 -5.70
CA GLN A 77 11.97 5.25 -7.01
C GLN A 77 12.27 6.75 -7.08
N GLY A 78 11.98 7.50 -6.01
CA GLY A 78 12.10 8.96 -6.00
C GLY A 78 10.83 9.69 -6.47
N ASN A 79 9.74 8.99 -6.75
CA ASN A 79 8.47 9.60 -7.15
C ASN A 79 7.62 9.99 -5.93
N HIS A 80 8.19 10.85 -5.08
CA HIS A 80 7.64 11.22 -3.77
C HIS A 80 6.28 11.91 -3.88
N ASP A 81 6.10 12.80 -4.87
CA ASP A 81 4.85 13.56 -5.04
C ASP A 81 3.66 12.63 -5.29
N LYS A 82 3.82 11.68 -6.22
CA LYS A 82 2.78 10.72 -6.57
C LYS A 82 2.56 9.69 -5.47
N ALA A 83 3.62 9.29 -4.76
CA ALA A 83 3.51 8.42 -3.60
C ALA A 83 2.68 9.07 -2.48
N VAL A 84 2.95 10.34 -2.16
CA VAL A 84 2.20 11.10 -1.16
C VAL A 84 0.72 11.20 -1.52
N GLU A 85 0.40 11.50 -2.79
CA GLU A 85 -1.00 11.56 -3.25
C GLU A 85 -1.75 10.24 -3.04
N LEU A 86 -1.15 9.12 -3.45
CA LEU A 86 -1.76 7.80 -3.32
C LEU A 86 -1.88 7.36 -1.85
N LEU A 87 -0.84 7.62 -1.04
CA LEU A 87 -0.86 7.29 0.39
C LEU A 87 -1.88 8.12 1.17
N GLN A 88 -2.05 9.39 0.81
CA GLN A 88 -3.07 10.27 1.38
C GLN A 88 -4.47 9.70 1.12
N GLY A 89 -4.78 9.34 -0.13
CA GLY A 89 -6.07 8.75 -0.48
C GLY A 89 -6.32 7.42 0.22
N CYS A 90 -5.29 6.56 0.32
CA CYS A 90 -5.38 5.29 1.03
C CYS A 90 -5.62 5.49 2.54
N TRP A 91 -4.89 6.40 3.18
CA TRP A 91 -5.07 6.72 4.59
C TRP A 91 -6.47 7.27 4.87
N GLU A 92 -6.96 8.20 4.05
CA GLU A 92 -8.31 8.76 4.23
C GLU A 92 -9.40 7.70 4.11
N ALA A 93 -9.32 6.83 3.10
CA ALA A 93 -10.27 5.74 2.90
C ALA A 93 -10.25 4.75 4.08
N ARG A 94 -9.07 4.38 4.58
CA ARG A 94 -8.94 3.49 5.75
C ARG A 94 -9.45 4.17 7.02
N LYS A 95 -9.11 5.44 7.23
CA LYS A 95 -9.56 6.23 8.37
C LYS A 95 -11.09 6.32 8.44
N GLU A 96 -11.74 6.59 7.31
CA GLU A 96 -13.20 6.67 7.24
C GLU A 96 -13.87 5.33 7.55
N LYS A 97 -13.33 4.22 7.04
CA LYS A 97 -13.97 2.90 7.13
C LYS A 97 -13.65 2.12 8.39
N LEU A 98 -12.39 2.14 8.81
CA LEU A 98 -11.85 1.31 9.89
C LEU A 98 -11.65 2.12 11.18
N GLY A 99 -11.64 3.45 11.06
CA GLY A 99 -11.27 4.36 12.13
C GLY A 99 -9.78 4.68 12.12
N GLU A 100 -9.43 5.78 12.77
CA GLU A 100 -8.07 6.34 12.76
C GLU A 100 -7.04 5.46 13.50
N MET A 101 -7.48 4.74 14.54
CA MET A 101 -6.62 3.88 15.36
C MET A 101 -6.55 2.43 14.86
N HIS A 102 -7.18 2.10 13.73
CA HIS A 102 -7.08 0.76 13.17
C HIS A 102 -5.66 0.49 12.66
N PRO A 103 -5.09 -0.72 12.85
CA PRO A 103 -3.74 -1.06 12.41
C PRO A 103 -3.46 -0.68 10.95
N ASP A 104 -4.37 -0.99 10.03
CA ASP A 104 -4.23 -0.64 8.61
C ASP A 104 -4.22 0.89 8.37
N SER A 105 -5.02 1.66 9.12
CA SER A 105 -5.03 3.12 9.02
C SER A 105 -3.69 3.70 9.49
N LEU A 106 -3.16 3.17 10.60
CA LEU A 106 -1.87 3.57 11.15
C LEU A 106 -0.72 3.21 10.20
N GLU A 107 -0.76 2.04 9.58
CA GLU A 107 0.23 1.62 8.58
C GLU A 107 0.29 2.59 7.39
N SER A 108 -0.86 2.96 6.82
CA SER A 108 -0.91 3.94 5.73
C SER A 108 -0.50 5.34 6.18
N GLN A 109 -0.80 5.70 7.43
CA GLN A 109 -0.37 6.98 8.02
C GLN A 109 1.17 7.05 8.15
N ASP A 110 1.80 5.97 8.61
CA ASP A 110 3.25 5.88 8.76
C ASP A 110 3.94 5.90 7.38
N ALA A 111 3.39 5.17 6.41
CA ALA A 111 3.87 5.21 5.03
C ALA A 111 3.78 6.64 4.46
N LEU A 112 2.66 7.33 4.66
CA LEU A 112 2.47 8.72 4.25
C LEU A 112 3.47 9.67 4.94
N ALA A 113 3.68 9.53 6.24
CA ALA A 113 4.64 10.33 6.99
C ALA A 113 6.07 10.15 6.45
N ASN A 114 6.46 8.91 6.11
CA ASN A 114 7.75 8.61 5.51
C ASN A 114 7.89 9.22 4.11
N ALA A 115 6.90 9.07 3.25
CA ALA A 115 6.90 9.67 1.91
C ALA A 115 6.96 11.21 1.98
N LEU A 116 6.23 11.84 2.90
CA LEU A 116 6.30 13.28 3.15
C LEU A 116 7.69 13.73 3.60
N LYS A 117 8.38 12.95 4.44
CA LYS A 117 9.77 13.23 4.82
C LYS A 117 10.70 13.13 3.62
N ASN A 118 10.53 12.12 2.77
CA ASN A 118 11.33 11.94 1.56
C ASN A 118 11.08 13.06 0.52
N GLN A 119 9.86 13.59 0.47
CA GLN A 119 9.50 14.81 -0.29
C GLN A 119 10.14 16.09 0.29
N GLY A 120 10.73 16.05 1.49
CA GLY A 120 11.25 17.21 2.21
C GLY A 120 10.20 17.97 3.02
N ASN A 121 8.98 17.44 3.13
CA ASN A 121 7.86 18.05 3.86
C ASN A 121 7.76 17.55 5.31
N CYS A 122 8.87 17.71 6.06
CA CYS A 122 8.97 17.23 7.44
C CYS A 122 7.90 17.83 8.37
N THR A 123 7.48 19.07 8.14
CA THR A 123 6.44 19.74 8.94
C THR A 123 5.09 19.04 8.84
N LYS A 124 4.69 18.60 7.64
CA LYS A 124 3.43 17.84 7.47
C LYS A 124 3.55 16.45 8.08
N ALA A 125 4.68 15.78 7.91
CA ALA A 125 4.91 14.46 8.51
C ALA A 125 4.85 14.51 10.05
N GLU A 126 5.51 15.49 10.66
CA GLU A 126 5.49 15.68 12.12
C GLU A 126 4.07 15.96 12.62
N LYS A 127 3.33 16.84 11.93
CA LYS A 127 1.94 17.12 12.28
C LYS A 127 1.09 15.85 12.27
N LEU A 128 1.21 15.06 11.20
CA LEU A 128 0.45 13.81 11.04
C LEU A 128 0.73 12.83 12.19
N GLN A 129 2.00 12.64 12.54
CA GLN A 129 2.39 11.76 13.64
C GLN A 129 1.95 12.29 15.02
N ARG A 130 2.01 13.61 15.22
CA ARG A 130 1.57 14.25 16.46
C ARG A 130 0.06 14.10 16.65
N ASP A 131 -0.73 14.32 15.61
CA ASP A 131 -2.18 14.18 15.66
C ASP A 131 -2.57 12.74 16.05
N CYS A 132 -1.90 11.73 15.47
CA CYS A 132 -2.07 10.33 15.85
C CYS A 132 -1.73 10.05 17.32
N TYR A 133 -0.58 10.56 17.79
CA TYR A 133 -0.14 10.38 19.18
C TYR A 133 -1.16 10.96 20.18
N GLU A 134 -1.69 12.16 19.91
CA GLU A 134 -2.69 12.79 20.77
C GLU A 134 -4.00 12.02 20.81
N ILE A 135 -4.42 11.42 19.70
CA ILE A 135 -5.62 10.57 19.64
C ILE A 135 -5.41 9.27 20.42
N SER A 136 -4.26 8.62 20.21
CA SER A 136 -3.87 7.41 20.95
C SER A 136 -3.88 7.66 22.46
N LYS A 137 -3.26 8.76 22.90
CA LYS A 137 -3.21 9.16 24.31
C LYS A 137 -4.59 9.40 24.92
N LYS A 138 -5.54 9.98 24.16
CA LYS A 138 -6.93 10.17 24.63
C LYS A 138 -7.71 8.86 24.71
N THR A 139 -7.41 7.91 23.83
CA THR A 139 -8.16 6.66 23.69
C THR A 139 -7.71 5.58 24.66
N LEU A 140 -6.41 5.54 25.00
CA LEU A 140 -5.77 4.53 25.85
C LEU A 140 -5.50 4.97 27.29
N GLY A 141 -6.11 6.09 27.73
CA GLY A 141 -5.84 6.77 29.01
C GLY A 141 -5.63 5.88 30.22
#